data_AF-A0A7I7PC21-F1
#
_entry.id   AF-A0A7I7PC21-F1
#
_cell.length_a   1.000
_cell.length_b   1.000
_cell.length_c   1.000
_cell.angle_alpha   90.00
_cell.angle_beta   90.00
_cell.angle_gamma   90.00
#
_symmetry.space_group_name_H-M   'P 1'
#
loop_
_entity.id
_entity.type
_entity.pdbx_description
1 polymer ?
#
loop_
_entity_poly.entity_id
_entity_poly.type
_entity_poly.pdbx_seq_one_letter_code
_entity_poly.pdbx_strand_id
1 'polypeptide(L)'
;MRRHYGSNAERTIQRMKATRLAFVALAAAAIALAAPAHADVDTDFDNQLQTYGIYGPHDYNPYLAKIACRRLGDHVDPDAAASSRFLMHNLPRGTTQVQAYQFLGTAIGYYCPDLAGVMQNIPPAQT
;
A
#
# COMPACT_ATOMS: atom_id res chain seq x y z
N MET A 1 -49.67 -45.54 -30.23
CA MET A 1 -48.24 -45.23 -30.47
C MET A 1 -47.99 -43.74 -30.21
N ARG A 2 -47.41 -43.36 -29.07
CA ARG A 2 -46.97 -41.97 -28.81
C ARG A 2 -45.62 -41.77 -29.50
N ARG A 3 -45.52 -40.88 -30.49
CA ARG A 3 -44.22 -40.51 -31.09
C ARG A 3 -43.52 -39.51 -30.18
N HIS A 4 -42.39 -39.91 -29.62
CA HIS A 4 -41.46 -39.02 -28.92
C HIS A 4 -40.86 -38.00 -29.91
N TYR A 5 -41.40 -36.79 -29.94
CA TYR A 5 -40.88 -35.65 -30.71
C TYR A 5 -40.17 -34.60 -29.83
N GLY A 6 -39.81 -34.96 -28.58
CA GLY A 6 -38.91 -34.17 -27.72
C GLY A 6 -37.57 -34.88 -27.66
N SER A 7 -36.56 -34.39 -28.40
CA SER A 7 -35.24 -35.02 -28.31
C SER A 7 -34.10 -34.10 -28.74
N ASN A 8 -34.18 -33.44 -29.90
CA ASN A 8 -33.04 -32.67 -30.40
C ASN A 8 -33.01 -31.22 -29.88
N ALA A 9 -34.15 -30.53 -29.85
CA ALA A 9 -34.23 -29.17 -29.32
C ALA A 9 -33.95 -29.09 -27.81
N GLU A 10 -34.51 -30.04 -27.04
CA GLU A 10 -34.29 -30.15 -25.59
C GLU A 10 -32.82 -30.45 -25.27
N ARG A 11 -32.16 -31.34 -26.03
CA ARG A 11 -30.73 -31.60 -25.89
C ARG A 11 -29.86 -30.37 -26.16
N THR A 12 -30.20 -29.56 -27.16
CA THR A 12 -29.45 -28.33 -27.49
C THR A 12 -29.61 -27.26 -26.40
N ILE A 13 -30.82 -27.08 -25.89
CA ILE A 13 -31.10 -26.15 -24.78
C ILE A 13 -30.41 -26.62 -23.49
N GLN A 14 -30.43 -27.92 -23.22
CA GLN A 14 -29.77 -28.51 -22.05
C GLN A 14 -28.25 -28.39 -22.12
N ARG A 15 -27.65 -28.57 -23.31
CA ARG A 15 -26.22 -28.29 -23.55
C ARG A 15 -25.89 -26.82 -23.32
N MET A 16 -26.65 -25.88 -23.89
CA MET A 16 -26.42 -24.45 -23.65
C MET A 16 -26.53 -24.06 -22.18
N LYS A 17 -27.50 -24.61 -21.44
CA LYS A 17 -27.64 -24.38 -19.99
C LYS A 17 -26.44 -24.94 -19.21
N ALA A 18 -26.01 -26.17 -19.53
CA ALA A 18 -24.84 -26.79 -18.91
C ALA A 18 -23.55 -26.00 -19.20
N THR A 19 -23.35 -25.54 -20.44
CA THR A 19 -22.22 -24.71 -20.81
C THR A 19 -22.20 -23.40 -20.02
N ARG A 20 -23.35 -22.71 -19.89
CA ARG A 20 -23.45 -21.46 -19.10
C ARG A 20 -23.12 -21.70 -17.62
N LEU A 21 -23.63 -22.78 -17.03
CA LEU A 21 -23.33 -23.13 -15.64
C LEU A 21 -21.85 -23.45 -15.44
N ALA A 22 -21.22 -24.15 -16.41
CA ALA A 22 -19.79 -24.43 -16.36
C ALA A 22 -18.95 -23.14 -16.41
N PHE A 23 -19.32 -22.16 -17.23
CA PHE A 23 -18.64 -20.86 -17.26
C PHE A 23 -18.77 -20.08 -15.95
N VAL A 24 -19.96 -20.05 -15.35
CA VAL A 24 -20.18 -19.40 -14.05
C VAL A 24 -19.36 -20.09 -12.95
N ALA A 25 -19.34 -21.42 -12.94
CA ALA A 25 -18.56 -22.19 -11.98
C ALA A 25 -17.04 -21.95 -12.13
N LEU A 26 -16.53 -21.85 -13.37
CA LEU A 26 -15.13 -21.53 -13.62
C LEU A 26 -14.77 -20.11 -13.14
N ALA A 27 -15.62 -19.12 -13.39
CA ALA A 27 -15.38 -17.75 -12.95
C ALA A 27 -15.38 -17.65 -11.42
N ALA A 28 -16.35 -18.30 -10.76
CA ALA A 28 -16.41 -18.34 -9.30
C ALA A 28 -15.19 -19.04 -8.69
N ALA A 29 -14.75 -20.17 -9.28
CA ALA A 29 -13.53 -20.85 -8.86
C ALA A 29 -12.29 -19.99 -9.06
N ALA A 30 -12.17 -19.27 -10.18
CA ALA A 30 -11.05 -18.38 -10.44
C ALA A 30 -10.97 -17.23 -9.43
N ILE A 31 -12.10 -16.63 -9.05
CA ILE A 31 -12.15 -15.58 -8.02
C ILE A 31 -11.83 -16.16 -6.64
N ALA A 32 -12.33 -17.35 -6.31
CA ALA A 32 -12.06 -18.01 -5.03
C ALA A 32 -10.60 -18.46 -4.86
N LEU A 33 -9.91 -18.74 -5.97
CA LEU A 33 -8.50 -19.15 -6.02
C LEU A 33 -7.55 -17.97 -6.23
N ALA A 34 -8.06 -16.75 -6.48
CA ALA A 34 -7.23 -15.58 -6.64
C ALA A 34 -6.56 -15.26 -5.30
N ALA A 35 -5.23 -15.19 -5.30
CA ALA A 35 -4.50 -14.68 -4.15
C ALA A 35 -4.88 -13.20 -3.92
N PRO A 36 -5.01 -12.75 -2.67
CA PRO A 36 -5.17 -11.32 -2.39
C PRO A 36 -3.99 -10.56 -2.99
N ALA A 37 -4.27 -9.47 -3.69
CA ALA A 37 -3.23 -8.55 -4.11
C ALA A 37 -2.66 -7.92 -2.83
N HIS A 38 -1.43 -8.29 -2.47
CA HIS A 38 -0.70 -7.56 -1.44
C HIS A 38 -0.40 -6.17 -1.99
N ALA A 39 -0.85 -5.14 -1.28
CA ALA A 39 -0.49 -3.77 -1.57
C ALA A 39 1.05 -3.66 -1.57
N ASP A 40 1.59 -2.82 -2.45
CA ASP A 40 3.00 -2.53 -2.34
C ASP A 40 3.27 -1.75 -1.04
N VAL A 41 4.51 -1.85 -0.57
CA VAL A 41 4.97 -1.22 0.68
C VAL A 41 4.73 0.30 0.63
N ASP A 42 4.76 0.90 -0.56
CA ASP A 42 4.57 2.33 -0.80
C ASP A 42 3.09 2.74 -0.61
N THR A 43 2.14 1.88 -0.99
CA THR A 43 0.69 2.06 -0.78
C THR A 43 0.35 1.96 0.70
N ASP A 44 0.93 0.98 1.40
CA ASP A 44 0.73 0.84 2.84
C ASP A 44 1.33 2.02 3.62
N PHE A 45 2.49 2.52 3.16
CA PHE A 45 3.12 3.71 3.71
C PHE A 45 2.22 4.94 3.55
N ASP A 46 1.68 5.18 2.36
CA ASP A 46 0.76 6.30 2.12
C ASP A 46 -0.53 6.19 2.93
N ASN A 47 -1.11 5.00 3.02
CA ASN A 47 -2.29 4.76 3.86
C ASN A 47 -2.02 5.12 5.31
N GLN A 48 -0.84 4.77 5.83
CA GLN A 48 -0.42 5.14 7.18
C GLN A 48 -0.26 6.65 7.33
N LEU A 49 0.39 7.33 6.38
CA LEU A 49 0.59 8.79 6.42
C LEU A 49 -0.73 9.57 6.42
N GLN A 50 -1.74 9.08 5.69
CA GLN A 50 -3.05 9.70 5.66
C GLN A 50 -3.74 9.69 7.03
N THR A 51 -3.44 8.72 7.90
CA THR A 51 -3.95 8.72 9.29
C THR A 51 -3.42 9.88 10.13
N TYR A 52 -2.26 10.43 9.74
CA TYR A 52 -1.66 11.62 10.35
C TYR A 52 -2.10 12.93 9.67
N GLY A 53 -2.96 12.84 8.65
CA GLY A 53 -3.35 13.98 7.83
C GLY A 53 -2.23 14.47 6.90
N ILE A 54 -1.25 13.61 6.58
CA ILE A 54 -0.19 13.92 5.61
C ILE A 54 -0.61 13.33 4.26
N TYR A 55 -0.84 14.22 3.30
CA TYR A 55 -1.27 13.87 1.96
C TYR A 55 -0.23 14.28 0.93
N GLY A 56 0.00 13.44 -0.07
CA GLY A 56 0.92 13.72 -1.17
C GLY A 56 0.71 12.78 -2.35
N PRO A 57 1.40 13.01 -3.47
CA PRO A 57 1.43 12.06 -4.59
C PRO A 57 2.01 10.72 -4.14
N HIS A 58 1.43 9.63 -4.68
CA HIS A 58 1.77 8.26 -4.29
C HIS A 58 3.26 7.94 -4.40
N ASP A 59 3.95 8.44 -5.42
CA ASP A 59 5.38 8.17 -5.59
C ASP A 59 6.29 9.13 -4.79
N TYR A 60 5.76 10.30 -4.39
CA TYR A 60 6.57 11.37 -3.82
C TYR A 60 6.91 11.11 -2.34
N ASN A 61 5.91 10.74 -1.54
CA ASN A 61 6.11 10.50 -0.12
C ASN A 61 7.01 9.28 0.15
N PRO A 62 6.79 8.10 -0.48
CA PRO A 62 7.71 6.97 -0.42
C PRO A 62 9.13 7.32 -0.89
N TYR A 63 9.27 8.08 -1.98
CA TYR A 63 10.58 8.52 -2.45
C TYR A 63 11.29 9.40 -1.41
N LEU A 64 10.58 10.36 -0.83
CA LEU A 64 11.10 11.23 0.21
C LEU A 64 11.48 10.45 1.48
N ALA A 65 10.70 9.44 1.86
CA ALA A 65 10.98 8.54 2.96
C ALA A 65 12.28 7.74 2.74
N LYS A 66 12.46 7.19 1.54
CA LYS A 66 13.69 6.48 1.14
C LYS A 66 14.91 7.41 1.17
N ILE A 67 14.76 8.68 0.77
CA ILE A 67 15.83 9.68 0.90
C ILE A 67 16.14 9.95 2.38
N ALA A 68 15.13 10.17 3.23
CA ALA A 68 15.36 10.41 4.65
C ALA A 68 16.11 9.24 5.32
N CYS A 69 15.70 8.01 5.04
CA CYS A 69 16.41 6.80 5.47
C CYS A 69 17.86 6.76 4.98
N ARG A 70 18.09 7.09 3.70
CA ARG A 70 19.44 7.13 3.13
C ARG A 70 20.31 8.19 3.79
N ARG A 71 19.76 9.39 4.03
CA ARG A 71 20.46 10.49 4.70
C ARG A 71 20.87 10.14 6.13
N LEU A 72 20.00 9.44 6.86
CA LEU A 72 20.32 8.90 8.19
C LEU A 72 21.43 7.84 8.12
N GLY A 73 21.29 6.85 7.25
CA GLY A 73 22.27 5.77 7.11
C GLY A 73 23.66 6.27 6.71
N ASP A 74 23.71 7.24 5.80
CA ASP A 74 24.96 7.86 5.33
C ASP A 74 25.47 8.96 6.29
N HIS A 75 24.82 9.18 7.44
CA HIS A 75 25.15 10.22 8.43
C HIS A 75 25.17 11.65 7.87
N VAL A 76 24.45 11.89 6.77
CA VAL A 76 24.18 13.24 6.24
C VAL A 76 23.26 14.00 7.19
N ASP A 77 22.25 13.30 7.71
CA ASP A 77 21.48 13.75 8.86
C ASP A 77 22.08 13.07 10.11
N PRO A 78 22.71 13.80 11.03
CA PRO A 78 23.38 13.20 12.20
C PRO A 78 22.40 12.66 13.25
N ASP A 79 21.13 13.09 13.21
CA ASP A 79 20.10 12.70 14.14
C ASP A 79 18.69 12.81 13.52
N ALA A 80 17.68 12.30 14.24
CA ALA A 80 16.29 12.40 13.85
C ALA A 80 15.79 13.85 13.68
N ALA A 81 16.36 14.80 14.43
CA ALA A 81 15.95 16.21 14.35
C ALA A 81 16.40 16.84 13.02
N ALA A 82 17.60 16.50 12.53
CA ALA A 82 18.09 16.90 11.22
C ALA A 82 17.24 16.31 10.09
N SER A 83 16.91 15.01 10.15
CA SER A 83 16.00 14.41 9.17
C SER A 83 14.60 15.00 9.23
N SER A 84 14.09 15.31 10.43
CA SER A 84 12.80 15.97 10.58
C SER A 84 12.77 17.37 9.95
N ARG A 85 13.85 18.15 10.08
CA ARG A 85 14.00 19.44 9.37
C ARG A 85 14.05 19.26 7.85
N PHE A 86 14.78 18.27 7.35
CA PHE A 86 14.79 17.92 5.94
C PHE A 86 13.37 17.59 5.44
N LEU A 87 12.63 16.78 6.19
CA LEU A 87 11.24 16.44 5.86
C LEU A 87 10.32 17.66 5.89
N MET A 88 10.40 18.50 6.92
CA MET A 88 9.60 19.73 7.00
C MET A 88 9.82 20.67 5.81
N HIS A 89 11.01 20.68 5.20
CA HIS A 89 11.29 21.49 4.02
C HIS A 89 10.69 20.91 2.72
N ASN A 90 10.49 19.60 2.68
CA ASN A 90 10.06 18.88 1.47
C ASN A 90 8.62 18.38 1.53
N LEU A 91 7.99 18.40 2.71
CA LEU A 91 6.59 18.09 2.90
C LEU A 91 5.70 19.30 2.56
N PRO A 92 4.39 19.08 2.33
CA PRO A 92 3.45 20.16 2.04
C PRO A 92 3.51 21.31 3.06
N ARG A 93 3.28 22.54 2.59
CA ARG A 93 3.21 23.70 3.48
C ARG A 93 2.11 23.50 4.52
N GLY A 94 2.41 23.82 5.77
CA GLY A 94 1.50 23.62 6.91
C GLY A 94 1.69 22.27 7.62
N THR A 95 2.55 21.37 7.12
CA THR A 95 2.97 20.19 7.88
C THR A 95 3.58 20.60 9.21
N THR A 96 3.03 20.06 10.30
CA THR A 96 3.50 20.35 11.65
C THR A 96 4.78 19.58 11.98
N GLN A 97 5.52 20.04 12.98
CA GLN A 97 6.70 19.33 13.47
C GLN A 97 6.36 17.90 13.94
N VAL A 98 5.19 17.71 14.57
CA VAL A 98 4.71 16.39 15.01
C VAL A 98 4.48 15.48 13.81
N GLN A 99 3.82 15.98 12.76
CA GLN A 99 3.60 15.23 11.51
C GLN A 99 4.92 14.86 10.82
N ALA A 100 5.93 15.74 10.84
CA ALA A 100 7.25 15.41 10.28
C ALA A 100 7.92 14.26 11.05
N TYR A 101 7.79 14.21 12.39
CA TYR A 101 8.28 13.07 13.17
C TYR A 101 7.45 11.80 12.98
N GLN A 102 6.13 11.91 12.81
CA GLN A 102 5.28 10.78 12.45
C GLN A 102 5.70 10.20 11.10
N PHE A 103 5.89 11.06 10.09
CA PHE A 103 6.43 10.68 8.79
C PHE A 103 7.78 9.97 8.95
N LEU A 104 8.71 10.55 9.71
CA LEU A 104 10.04 9.98 9.90
C LEU A 104 9.98 8.60 10.57
N GLY A 105 9.18 8.46 11.63
CA GLY A 105 9.00 7.19 12.32
C GLY A 105 8.40 6.12 11.41
N THR A 106 7.40 6.47 10.59
CA THR A 106 6.84 5.57 9.59
C THR A 106 7.86 5.21 8.52
N ALA A 107 8.64 6.17 8.03
CA ALA A 107 9.68 5.93 7.03
C ALA A 107 10.73 4.93 7.55
N ILE A 108 11.18 5.10 8.79
CA ILE A 108 12.11 4.18 9.44
C ILE A 108 11.49 2.78 9.56
N GLY A 109 10.24 2.68 10.01
CA GLY A 109 9.55 1.39 10.13
C GLY A 109 9.41 0.63 8.81
N TYR A 110 9.14 1.34 7.70
CA TYR A 110 8.89 0.72 6.39
C TYR A 110 10.16 0.47 5.58
N TYR A 111 11.14 1.37 5.62
CA TYR A 111 12.25 1.38 4.65
C TYR A 111 13.65 1.25 5.26
N CYS A 112 13.83 1.51 6.56
CA CYS A 112 15.12 1.37 7.22
C CYS A 112 15.00 0.96 8.70
N PRO A 113 14.39 -0.20 9.01
CA PRO A 113 14.09 -0.61 10.38
C PRO A 113 15.34 -0.78 11.26
N ASP A 114 16.50 -1.07 10.67
CA ASP A 114 17.77 -1.14 11.38
C ASP A 114 18.19 0.20 12.03
N LEU A 115 17.61 1.31 11.58
CA LEU A 115 17.84 2.65 12.12
C LEU A 115 16.82 3.07 13.20
N ALA A 116 15.96 2.16 13.66
CA ALA A 116 14.94 2.46 14.69
C ALA A 116 15.49 3.12 15.96
N GLY A 117 16.73 2.81 16.34
CA GLY A 117 17.39 3.41 17.51
C GLY A 117 17.60 4.93 17.41
N VAL A 118 17.62 5.50 16.20
CA VAL A 118 17.77 6.96 15.99
C VAL A 118 16.62 7.74 16.61
N MET A 119 15.41 7.17 16.63
CA MET A 119 14.22 7.81 17.22
C MET A 119 14.24 7.86 18.74
N GLN A 120 15.10 7.08 19.41
CA GLN A 120 15.24 7.09 20.87
C GLN A 120 16.13 8.24 21.36
N ASN A 121 16.94 8.82 20.47
CA ASN A 121 17.92 9.85 20.79
C ASN A 121 17.56 11.19 20.13
N ILE A 122 16.28 11.58 20.13
CA ILE A 122 15.86 12.88 19.61
C ILE A 122 16.39 13.97 20.56
N PRO A 123 17.29 14.85 20.12
CA PRO A 123 17.75 15.95 20.96
C PRO A 123 16.58 16.87 21.32
N PRO A 124 16.63 17.57 22.47
CA PRO A 124 15.60 18.53 22.82
C PRO A 124 15.38 19.53 21.68
N ALA A 125 14.12 19.92 21.47
CA ALA A 125 13.74 20.83 20.39
C ALA A 125 14.63 22.08 20.43
N GLN A 126 15.39 22.30 19.36
CA GLN A 126 16.22 23.49 19.20
C GLN A 126 15.27 24.62 18.79
N THR A 127 14.93 25.47 19.76
CA THR A 127 14.11 26.68 19.59
C THR A 127 14.78 27.71 18.71
#